data_AF-A0A2C9L697-F1
#
_entry.id   AF-A0A2C9L697-F1
#
_cell.length_a   1.000
_cell.length_b   1.000
_cell.length_c   1.000
_cell.angle_alpha   90.00
_cell.angle_beta   90.00
_cell.angle_gamma   90.00
#
_symmetry.space_group_name_H-M   'P 1'
#
loop_
_entity.id
_entity.type
_entity.pdbx_description
1 polymer ?
#
loop_
_entity_poly.entity_id
_entity_poly.type
_entity_poly.pdbx_seq_one_letter_code
_entity_poly.pdbx_strand_id
1 'polypeptide(L)'
;MKPDKVQLLIAEQVLTVTFILLICFINWALIITQVKKPMFYQSVKLMMIISLAIGDIIFALFPLVVHARQYFEADKTFMTCTLLTNATTYMFYLIHFVYGLGLVILAAEVFLRNRIQSIHDNRYKIISAVGASSVPWILGLIIILPLCMSNVDYENHCINSQSLESMFGVSVFLPVSLSIVISIDLNCLYGPTLQQRQITDTDLQPIIVSQQTVAQQENFHYNPLNSNPYPQNAVSYPYPANQQVMNQSSTVNINLNQGVSTIQVTPMNQRIEGQRLILISIIFGLMVVPIASITLRAAYIVWVDSMTKTVVTRFFFWLMVARSCLTPLIMIGYSNL
;
A
#
# COMPACT_ATOMS: atom_id res chain seq x y z
N MET A 1 -29.15 10.95 -33.58
CA MET A 1 -28.09 11.98 -33.76
C MET A 1 -26.79 11.21 -34.00
N LYS A 2 -26.17 11.29 -35.18
CA LYS A 2 -24.92 10.57 -35.44
C LYS A 2 -23.82 11.26 -34.62
N PRO A 3 -23.04 10.53 -33.80
CA PRO A 3 -21.97 11.14 -33.03
C PRO A 3 -20.89 11.68 -33.98
N ASP A 4 -20.43 12.89 -33.70
CA ASP A 4 -19.45 13.60 -34.50
C ASP A 4 -18.02 13.18 -34.08
N LYS A 5 -17.24 12.68 -35.05
CA LYS A 5 -15.84 12.28 -34.81
C LYS A 5 -14.99 13.44 -34.31
N VAL A 6 -15.32 14.67 -34.70
CA VAL A 6 -14.62 15.88 -34.26
C VAL A 6 -14.87 16.10 -32.77
N GLN A 7 -16.11 15.96 -32.31
CA GLN A 7 -16.45 16.08 -30.89
C GLN A 7 -15.76 15.00 -30.05
N LEU A 8 -15.69 13.77 -30.54
CA LEU A 8 -14.96 12.70 -29.86
C LEU A 8 -13.47 13.04 -29.74
N LEU A 9 -12.83 13.52 -30.80
CA LEU A 9 -11.43 13.91 -30.77
C LEU A 9 -11.16 15.02 -29.75
N ILE A 10 -12.01 16.05 -29.71
CA ILE A 10 -11.91 17.15 -28.73
C ILE A 10 -12.05 16.59 -27.30
N ALA A 11 -13.01 15.69 -27.07
CA ALA A 11 -13.19 15.05 -25.78
C ALA A 11 -11.94 14.26 -25.36
N GLU A 12 -11.33 13.49 -26.26
CA GLU A 12 -10.09 12.74 -25.99
C GLU A 12 -8.91 13.66 -25.65
N GLN A 13 -8.75 14.77 -26.37
CA GLN A 13 -7.72 15.77 -26.09
C GLN A 13 -7.87 16.35 -24.68
N VAL A 14 -9.09 16.77 -24.33
CA VAL A 14 -9.40 17.36 -23.01
C VAL A 14 -9.22 16.33 -21.90
N LEU A 15 -9.73 15.11 -22.08
CA LEU A 15 -9.59 14.03 -21.10
C LEU A 15 -8.12 13.69 -20.86
N THR A 16 -7.31 13.59 -21.92
CA THR A 16 -5.89 13.27 -21.79
C THR A 16 -5.16 14.29 -20.95
N VAL A 17 -5.31 15.58 -21.24
CA VAL A 17 -4.67 16.65 -20.46
C VAL A 17 -5.18 16.64 -19.02
N THR A 18 -6.49 16.48 -18.82
CA THR A 18 -7.12 16.44 -17.50
C THR A 18 -6.56 15.29 -16.65
N PHE A 19 -6.47 14.08 -17.20
CA PHE A 19 -5.94 12.92 -16.48
C PHE A 19 -4.45 13.04 -16.19
N ILE A 20 -3.64 13.59 -17.11
CA ILE A 20 -2.21 13.83 -16.83
C ILE A 20 -2.05 14.73 -15.60
N LEU A 21 -2.75 15.87 -15.58
CA LEU A 21 -2.67 16.81 -14.47
C LEU A 21 -3.21 16.20 -13.16
N LEU A 22 -4.35 15.51 -13.23
CA LEU A 22 -5.00 14.91 -12.08
C LEU A 22 -4.16 13.79 -11.45
N ILE A 23 -3.62 12.88 -12.26
CA ILE A 23 -2.75 11.79 -11.79
C ILE A 23 -1.51 12.36 -11.12
N CYS A 24 -0.84 13.33 -11.74
CA CYS A 24 0.32 13.99 -11.14
C CYS A 24 -0.02 14.65 -9.81
N PHE A 25 -1.09 15.43 -9.75
CA PHE A 25 -1.48 16.15 -8.53
C PHE A 25 -1.84 15.21 -7.38
N ILE A 26 -2.70 14.21 -7.62
CA ILE A 26 -3.15 13.28 -6.58
C ILE A 26 -1.99 12.41 -6.08
N ASN A 27 -1.17 11.86 -6.97
CA ASN A 27 -0.05 11.01 -6.56
C ASN A 27 1.06 11.81 -5.87
N TRP A 28 1.31 13.05 -6.29
CA TRP A 28 2.22 13.94 -5.58
C TRP A 28 1.75 14.24 -4.16
N ALA A 29 0.46 14.55 -3.99
CA ALA A 29 -0.14 14.76 -2.68
C ALA A 29 -0.06 13.51 -1.79
N LEU A 30 -0.28 12.32 -2.36
CA LEU A 30 -0.09 11.04 -1.67
C LEU A 30 1.36 10.88 -1.19
N ILE A 31 2.35 11.09 -2.07
CA ILE A 31 3.78 10.95 -1.73
C ILE A 31 4.15 11.90 -0.58
N ILE A 32 3.76 13.18 -0.66
CA ILE A 32 4.00 14.16 0.42
C ILE A 32 3.39 13.67 1.75
N THR A 33 2.17 13.15 1.70
CA THR A 33 1.47 12.67 2.89
C THR A 33 2.17 11.46 3.51
N GLN A 34 2.69 10.53 2.69
CA GLN A 34 3.40 9.35 3.21
C GLN A 34 4.82 9.69 3.72
N VAL A 35 5.57 10.57 3.04
CA VAL A 35 6.93 10.98 3.44
C VAL A 35 6.94 11.76 4.76
N LYS A 36 5.85 12.47 5.08
CA LYS A 36 5.71 13.17 6.37
C LYS A 36 5.59 12.23 7.57
N LYS A 37 5.31 10.93 7.37
CA LYS A 37 5.19 9.97 8.46
C LYS A 37 6.59 9.62 9.01
N PRO A 38 6.76 9.55 10.34
CA PRO A 38 8.05 9.18 10.93
C PRO A 38 8.44 7.77 10.51
N MET A 39 9.73 7.58 10.20
CA MET A 39 10.31 6.28 9.81
C MET A 39 9.61 5.60 8.62
N PHE A 40 9.02 6.37 7.68
CA PHE A 40 8.31 5.81 6.53
C PHE A 40 9.16 4.82 5.72
N TYR A 41 10.47 5.07 5.62
CA TYR A 41 11.45 4.26 4.90
C TYR A 41 11.72 2.87 5.53
N GLN A 42 11.27 2.64 6.77
CA GLN A 42 11.33 1.32 7.42
C GLN A 42 10.06 0.49 7.19
N SER A 43 8.97 1.10 6.71
CA SER A 43 7.70 0.43 6.48
C SER A 43 7.60 -0.02 5.03
N VAL A 44 7.60 -1.34 4.81
CA VAL A 44 7.34 -1.96 3.50
C VAL A 44 6.05 -1.42 2.88
N LYS A 45 4.97 -1.29 3.68
CA LYS A 45 3.69 -0.72 3.24
C LYS A 45 3.84 0.69 2.68
N LEU A 46 4.47 1.59 3.43
CA LEU A 46 4.62 2.99 3.03
C LEU A 46 5.54 3.14 1.81
N MET A 47 6.67 2.41 1.80
CA MET A 47 7.59 2.40 0.66
C MET A 47 6.94 1.84 -0.60
N MET A 48 6.13 0.79 -0.49
CA MET A 48 5.37 0.25 -1.62
C MET A 48 4.34 1.25 -2.15
N ILE A 49 3.58 1.92 -1.26
CA ILE A 49 2.62 2.96 -1.68
C ILE A 49 3.33 4.10 -2.43
N ILE A 50 4.49 4.56 -1.93
CA ILE A 50 5.29 5.58 -2.61
C ILE A 50 5.78 5.08 -3.97
N SER A 51 6.29 3.84 -4.04
CA SER A 51 6.77 3.21 -5.28
C SER A 51 5.68 3.12 -6.35
N LEU A 52 4.46 2.74 -5.97
CA LEU A 52 3.30 2.69 -6.87
C LEU A 52 2.87 4.09 -7.33
N ALA A 53 2.87 5.08 -6.45
CA ALA A 53 2.56 6.47 -6.79
C ALA A 53 3.57 7.09 -7.76
N ILE A 54 4.86 6.77 -7.61
CA ILE A 54 5.91 7.16 -8.57
C ILE A 54 5.62 6.52 -9.93
N GLY A 55 5.22 5.24 -9.95
CA GLY A 55 4.81 4.57 -11.18
C GLY A 55 3.65 5.26 -11.90
N ASP A 56 2.65 5.74 -11.16
CA ASP A 56 1.54 6.50 -11.75
C ASP A 56 1.96 7.89 -12.26
N ILE A 57 2.90 8.56 -11.60
CA ILE A 57 3.48 9.80 -12.11
C ILE A 57 4.23 9.55 -13.42
N ILE A 58 5.04 8.48 -13.50
CA ILE A 58 5.72 8.08 -14.72
C ILE A 58 4.69 7.74 -15.81
N PHE A 59 3.62 7.02 -15.48
CA PHE A 59 2.50 6.73 -16.39
C PHE A 59 1.87 8.01 -16.96
N ALA A 60 1.69 9.05 -16.13
CA ALA A 60 1.15 10.32 -16.59
C ALA A 60 2.13 11.10 -17.48
N LEU A 61 3.41 11.16 -17.08
CA LEU A 61 4.40 12.01 -17.72
C LEU A 61 5.04 11.38 -18.96
N PHE A 62 5.00 10.05 -19.10
CA PHE A 62 5.57 9.35 -20.23
C PHE A 62 4.50 8.82 -21.19
N PRO A 63 3.84 7.67 -20.97
CA PRO A 63 3.00 7.08 -21.98
C PRO A 63 1.72 7.88 -22.25
N LEU A 64 1.13 8.57 -21.26
CA LEU A 64 -0.01 9.46 -21.53
C LEU A 64 0.38 10.71 -22.32
N VAL A 65 1.58 11.26 -22.11
CA VAL A 65 2.09 12.38 -22.94
C VAL A 65 2.33 11.91 -24.38
N VAL A 66 2.94 10.73 -24.56
CA VAL A 66 3.09 10.14 -25.90
C VAL A 66 1.72 9.91 -26.56
N HIS A 67 0.73 9.44 -25.79
CA HIS A 67 -0.64 9.29 -26.27
C HIS A 67 -1.29 10.64 -26.61
N ALA A 68 -1.08 11.69 -25.81
CA ALA A 68 -1.58 13.03 -26.08
C ALA A 68 -1.06 13.55 -27.42
N ARG A 69 0.24 13.39 -27.69
CA ARG A 69 0.84 13.84 -28.95
C ARG A 69 0.16 13.24 -30.18
N GLN A 70 -0.33 12.00 -30.10
CA GLN A 70 -1.10 11.38 -31.20
C GLN A 70 -2.38 12.15 -31.57
N TYR A 71 -2.95 12.92 -30.64
CA TYR A 71 -4.15 13.72 -30.85
C TYR A 71 -3.87 15.19 -31.18
N PHE A 72 -2.76 15.73 -30.69
CA PHE A 72 -2.42 17.16 -30.85
C PHE A 72 -1.53 17.44 -32.07
N GLU A 73 -0.64 16.51 -32.44
CA GLU A 73 0.28 16.71 -33.55
C GLU A 73 -0.32 16.18 -34.86
N ALA A 74 -0.44 17.07 -35.85
CA ALA A 74 -0.87 16.71 -37.20
C ALA A 74 0.21 15.91 -37.95
N ASP A 75 1.48 16.24 -37.71
CA ASP A 75 2.63 15.52 -38.24
C ASP A 75 3.04 14.39 -37.29
N LYS A 76 2.91 13.15 -37.76
CA LYS A 76 3.22 11.95 -36.98
C LYS A 76 4.63 11.42 -37.24
N THR A 77 5.44 12.09 -38.07
CA THR A 77 6.79 11.64 -38.44
C THR A 77 7.76 11.58 -37.26
N PHE A 78 7.54 12.40 -36.21
CA PHE A 78 8.33 12.35 -34.98
C PHE A 78 8.09 11.09 -34.16
N MET A 79 6.94 10.43 -34.36
CA MET A 79 6.51 9.31 -33.54
C MET A 79 7.16 8.02 -34.01
N THR A 80 8.37 7.76 -33.53
CA THR A 80 9.09 6.53 -33.86
C THR A 80 8.35 5.30 -33.34
N CYS A 81 8.47 4.22 -34.09
CA CYS A 81 7.91 2.92 -33.74
C CYS A 81 8.30 2.49 -32.32
N THR A 82 9.58 2.64 -31.98
CA THR A 82 10.12 2.32 -30.65
C THR A 82 9.49 3.13 -29.55
N LEU A 83 9.26 4.44 -29.75
CA LEU A 83 8.63 5.29 -28.74
C LEU A 83 7.19 4.86 -28.46
N LEU A 84 6.41 4.60 -29.52
CA LEU A 84 5.03 4.14 -29.39
C LEU A 84 4.95 2.75 -28.75
N THR A 85 5.81 1.82 -29.16
CA THR A 85 5.90 0.48 -28.55
C THR A 85 6.22 0.59 -27.07
N ASN A 86 7.24 1.35 -26.68
CA ASN A 86 7.62 1.52 -25.28
C ASN A 86 6.50 2.16 -24.45
N ALA A 87 5.84 3.19 -24.97
CA ALA A 87 4.72 3.83 -24.30
C ALA A 87 3.54 2.87 -24.12
N THR A 88 3.20 2.10 -25.16
CA THR A 88 2.14 1.09 -25.14
C THR A 88 2.48 -0.03 -24.16
N THR A 89 3.72 -0.50 -24.17
CA THR A 89 4.20 -1.55 -23.26
C THR A 89 4.09 -1.12 -21.81
N TYR A 90 4.51 0.11 -21.51
CA TYR A 90 4.37 0.67 -20.17
C TYR A 90 2.90 0.75 -19.76
N MET A 91 2.08 1.34 -20.65
CA MET A 91 0.69 1.70 -20.39
C MET A 91 -0.21 0.48 -20.17
N PHE A 92 -0.11 -0.54 -21.01
CA PHE A 92 -1.04 -1.67 -21.03
C PHE A 92 -0.53 -2.93 -20.35
N TYR A 93 0.77 -3.02 -20.03
CA TYR A 93 1.35 -4.25 -19.50
C TYR A 93 2.17 -4.00 -18.23
N LEU A 94 3.25 -3.20 -18.31
CA LEU A 94 4.22 -3.08 -17.22
C LEU A 94 3.59 -2.53 -15.94
N ILE A 95 2.85 -1.41 -16.04
CA ILE A 95 2.30 -0.75 -14.85
C ILE A 95 1.27 -1.63 -14.14
N HIS A 96 0.48 -2.41 -14.87
CA HIS A 96 -0.52 -3.31 -14.30
C HIS A 96 0.13 -4.51 -13.60
N PHE A 97 1.19 -5.05 -14.19
CA PHE A 97 1.96 -6.12 -13.57
C PHE A 97 2.59 -5.66 -12.25
N VAL A 98 3.26 -4.50 -12.27
CA VAL A 98 3.87 -3.87 -11.09
C VAL A 98 2.82 -3.65 -10.00
N TYR A 99 1.64 -3.15 -10.38
CA TYR A 99 0.57 -2.90 -9.42
C TYR A 99 -0.02 -4.17 -8.81
N GLY A 100 -0.35 -5.17 -9.63
CA GLY A 100 -0.91 -6.42 -9.10
C GLY A 100 0.07 -7.15 -8.19
N LEU A 101 1.36 -7.22 -8.55
CA LEU A 101 2.39 -7.74 -7.65
C LEU A 101 2.60 -6.87 -6.40
N GLY A 102 2.52 -5.55 -6.54
CA GLY A 102 2.58 -4.63 -5.40
C GLY A 102 1.48 -4.91 -4.37
N LEU A 103 0.25 -5.19 -4.83
CA LEU A 103 -0.86 -5.59 -3.99
C LEU A 103 -0.64 -6.95 -3.32
N VAL A 104 -0.07 -7.92 -4.04
CA VAL A 104 0.33 -9.22 -3.46
C VAL A 104 1.33 -9.04 -2.32
N ILE A 105 2.37 -8.21 -2.54
CA ILE A 105 3.39 -7.94 -1.52
C ILE A 105 2.77 -7.19 -0.32
N LEU A 106 1.85 -6.25 -0.55
CA LEU A 106 1.13 -5.58 0.53
C LEU A 106 0.28 -6.56 1.34
N ALA A 107 -0.42 -7.48 0.69
CA ALA A 107 -1.21 -8.51 1.37
C ALA A 107 -0.32 -9.43 2.22
N ALA A 108 0.82 -9.87 1.65
CA ALA A 108 1.80 -10.67 2.36
C ALA A 108 2.43 -9.91 3.55
N GLU A 109 2.70 -8.62 3.40
CA GLU A 109 3.25 -7.77 4.46
C GLU A 109 2.30 -7.65 5.65
N VAL A 110 1.01 -7.35 5.40
CA VAL A 110 0.00 -7.22 6.46
C VAL A 110 -0.07 -8.49 7.30
N PHE A 111 0.03 -9.65 6.65
CA PHE A 111 0.00 -10.96 7.29
C PHE A 111 1.29 -11.26 8.06
N LEU A 112 2.45 -11.03 7.44
CA LEU A 112 3.74 -11.38 8.03
C LEU A 112 4.22 -10.36 9.08
N ARG A 113 3.59 -9.18 9.17
CA ARG A 113 4.02 -8.09 10.06
C ARG A 113 4.27 -8.55 11.50
N ASN A 114 3.34 -9.28 12.10
CA ASN A 114 3.47 -9.73 13.50
C ASN A 114 4.60 -10.75 13.68
N ARG A 115 4.86 -11.58 12.67
CA ARG A 115 5.93 -12.59 12.70
C ARG A 115 7.31 -11.97 12.47
N ILE A 116 7.37 -10.89 11.69
CA ILE A 116 8.63 -10.21 11.34
C ILE A 116 9.06 -9.22 12.42
N GLN A 117 8.11 -8.56 13.09
CA GLN A 117 8.38 -7.55 14.12
C GLN A 117 9.20 -8.07 15.31
N SER A 118 9.11 -9.36 15.64
CA SER A 118 9.82 -9.96 16.78
C SER A 118 11.29 -10.28 16.51
N ILE A 119 11.76 -10.23 15.26
CA ILE A 119 13.05 -10.85 14.87
C ILE A 119 14.09 -9.81 14.41
N HIS A 120 13.71 -8.60 14.00
CA HIS A 120 14.60 -7.81 13.14
C HIS A 120 15.06 -6.45 13.68
N ASP A 121 16.38 -6.25 13.58
CA ASP A 121 17.11 -5.00 13.76
C ASP A 121 16.68 -3.93 12.74
N ASN A 122 16.85 -2.66 13.10
CA ASN A 122 16.39 -1.50 12.32
C ASN A 122 17.00 -1.45 10.91
N ARG A 123 18.26 -1.88 10.74
CA ARG A 123 18.92 -1.91 9.42
C ARG A 123 18.24 -2.87 8.45
N TYR A 124 17.78 -4.02 8.93
CA TYR A 124 17.11 -5.02 8.12
C TYR A 124 15.73 -4.51 7.64
N LYS A 125 15.00 -3.77 8.48
CA LYS A 125 13.69 -3.21 8.10
C LYS A 125 13.77 -2.29 6.89
N ILE A 126 14.83 -1.47 6.81
CA ILE A 126 15.05 -0.57 5.66
C ILE A 126 15.32 -1.39 4.39
N ILE A 127 16.23 -2.35 4.45
CA ILE A 127 16.58 -3.19 3.30
C ILE A 127 15.37 -4.00 2.84
N SER A 128 14.59 -4.55 3.77
CA SER A 128 13.34 -5.26 3.47
C SER A 128 12.31 -4.35 2.81
N ALA A 129 12.11 -3.13 3.31
CA ALA A 129 11.18 -2.15 2.73
C ALA A 129 11.58 -1.74 1.31
N VAL A 130 12.85 -1.39 1.10
CA VAL A 130 13.38 -1.02 -0.22
C VAL A 130 13.29 -2.21 -1.17
N GLY A 131 13.75 -3.39 -0.73
CA GLY A 131 13.74 -4.61 -1.53
C GLY A 131 12.32 -5.00 -1.96
N ALA A 132 11.39 -5.08 -1.00
CA ALA A 132 10.00 -5.42 -1.27
C ALA A 132 9.33 -4.42 -2.23
N SER A 133 9.59 -3.12 -2.10
CA SER A 133 9.05 -2.09 -3.01
C SER A 133 9.68 -2.07 -4.41
N SER A 134 10.88 -2.65 -4.56
CA SER A 134 11.61 -2.72 -5.83
C SER A 134 11.33 -4.00 -6.61
N VAL A 135 10.98 -5.10 -5.93
CA VAL A 135 10.75 -6.42 -6.54
C VAL A 135 9.73 -6.37 -7.69
N PRO A 136 8.55 -5.73 -7.58
CA PRO A 136 7.60 -5.67 -8.69
C PRO A 136 8.17 -5.00 -9.94
N TRP A 137 8.98 -3.95 -9.77
CA TRP A 137 9.64 -3.25 -10.87
C TRP A 137 10.69 -4.10 -11.53
N ILE A 138 11.58 -4.72 -10.75
CA ILE A 138 12.64 -5.59 -11.27
C ILE A 138 12.02 -6.76 -12.04
N LEU A 139 11.03 -7.43 -11.46
CA LEU A 139 10.32 -8.52 -12.13
C LEU A 139 9.57 -8.04 -13.38
N GLY A 140 8.92 -6.87 -13.30
CA GLY A 140 8.23 -6.28 -14.45
C GLY A 140 9.18 -6.00 -15.60
N LEU A 141 10.34 -5.41 -15.33
CA LEU A 141 11.35 -5.12 -16.34
C LEU A 141 12.00 -6.38 -16.92
N ILE A 142 12.22 -7.41 -16.10
CA ILE A 142 12.84 -8.66 -16.56
C ILE A 142 11.85 -9.53 -17.35
N ILE A 143 10.57 -9.53 -16.98
CA ILE A 143 9.57 -10.44 -17.57
C ILE A 143 8.78 -9.73 -18.67
N ILE A 144 8.19 -8.57 -18.38
CA ILE A 144 7.24 -7.91 -19.28
C ILE A 144 7.97 -7.24 -20.43
N LEU A 145 9.10 -6.58 -20.17
CA LEU A 145 9.80 -5.84 -21.23
C LEU A 145 10.26 -6.77 -22.37
N PRO A 146 10.96 -7.91 -22.11
CA PRO A 146 11.33 -8.82 -23.20
C PRO A 146 10.10 -9.43 -23.88
N LEU A 147 9.08 -9.81 -23.10
CA LEU A 147 7.83 -10.36 -23.62
C LEU A 147 7.12 -9.41 -24.60
N CYS A 148 7.22 -8.11 -24.38
CA CYS A 148 6.57 -7.11 -25.23
C CYS A 148 7.47 -6.56 -26.34
N MET A 149 8.79 -6.78 -26.30
CA MET A 149 9.73 -6.18 -27.25
C MET A 149 10.43 -7.20 -28.18
N SER A 150 10.45 -8.49 -27.85
CA SER A 150 11.27 -9.47 -28.58
C SER A 150 10.85 -9.73 -30.03
N ASN A 151 9.58 -9.52 -30.38
CA ASN A 151 9.00 -9.88 -31.68
C ASN A 151 8.25 -8.71 -32.35
N VAL A 152 8.72 -7.50 -32.11
CA VAL A 152 8.16 -6.28 -32.69
C VAL A 152 8.82 -6.01 -34.05
N ASP A 153 8.02 -5.92 -35.10
CA ASP A 153 8.48 -5.43 -36.41
C ASP A 153 8.53 -3.91 -36.37
N TYR A 154 9.74 -3.38 -36.14
CA TYR A 154 9.99 -1.93 -36.06
C TYR A 154 10.04 -1.24 -37.44
N GLU A 155 10.14 -2.00 -38.54
CA GLU A 155 10.35 -1.45 -39.87
C GLU A 155 9.03 -1.21 -40.60
N ASN A 156 8.07 -2.12 -40.47
CA ASN A 156 6.89 -2.09 -41.33
C ASN A 156 5.60 -1.61 -40.62
N HIS A 157 5.26 -2.18 -39.46
CA HIS A 157 3.92 -2.02 -38.90
C HIS A 157 3.87 -1.67 -37.40
N CYS A 158 4.98 -1.73 -36.67
CA CYS A 158 5.00 -1.56 -35.20
C CYS A 158 4.07 -2.53 -34.47
N ILE A 159 3.83 -3.69 -35.07
CA ILE A 159 2.98 -4.73 -34.50
C ILE A 159 3.89 -5.75 -33.85
N ASN A 160 3.57 -6.12 -32.62
CA ASN A 160 4.18 -7.26 -31.99
C ASN A 160 3.49 -8.54 -32.52
N SER A 161 4.26 -9.44 -33.12
CA SER A 161 3.77 -10.72 -33.65
C SER A 161 3.54 -11.78 -32.57
N GLN A 162 3.98 -11.52 -31.34
CA GLN A 162 3.76 -12.39 -30.20
C GLN A 162 2.30 -12.38 -29.74
N SER A 163 1.85 -13.51 -29.19
CA SER A 163 0.46 -13.67 -28.78
C SER A 163 0.05 -12.63 -27.72
N LEU A 164 -0.92 -11.77 -28.06
CA LEU A 164 -1.56 -10.84 -27.13
C LEU A 164 -2.09 -11.58 -25.89
N GLU A 165 -2.54 -12.83 -26.04
CA GLU A 165 -3.00 -13.66 -24.93
C GLU A 165 -1.89 -13.89 -23.90
N SER A 166 -0.66 -14.13 -24.34
CA SER A 166 0.48 -14.28 -23.44
C SER A 166 0.84 -12.97 -22.74
N MET A 167 0.79 -11.84 -23.45
CA MET A 167 1.09 -10.53 -22.88
C MET A 167 0.08 -10.15 -21.81
N PHE A 168 -1.22 -10.12 -22.14
CA PHE A 168 -2.26 -9.79 -21.17
C PHE A 168 -2.40 -10.85 -20.08
N GLY A 169 -2.19 -12.13 -20.41
CA GLY A 169 -2.19 -13.24 -19.46
C GLY A 169 -1.19 -13.01 -18.33
N VAL A 170 0.07 -12.74 -18.67
CA VAL A 170 1.15 -12.55 -17.69
C VAL A 170 1.09 -11.18 -17.03
N SER A 171 0.75 -10.12 -17.76
CA SER A 171 0.83 -8.73 -17.25
C SER A 171 -0.42 -8.24 -16.52
N VAL A 172 -1.60 -8.78 -16.84
CA VAL A 172 -2.89 -8.32 -16.28
C VAL A 172 -3.58 -9.46 -15.54
N PHE A 173 -3.98 -10.52 -16.23
CA PHE A 173 -4.84 -11.54 -15.64
C PHE A 173 -4.19 -12.27 -14.47
N LEU A 174 -2.93 -12.72 -14.63
CA LEU A 174 -2.19 -13.42 -13.59
C LEU A 174 -2.00 -12.56 -12.33
N PRO A 175 -1.40 -11.36 -12.37
CA PRO A 175 -1.17 -10.57 -11.17
C PRO A 175 -2.45 -10.05 -10.52
N VAL A 176 -3.51 -9.74 -11.30
CA VAL A 176 -4.84 -9.41 -10.75
C VAL A 176 -5.40 -10.62 -10.00
N SER A 177 -5.42 -11.80 -10.62
CA SER A 177 -5.96 -13.01 -10.01
C SER A 177 -5.20 -13.40 -8.75
N LEU A 178 -3.87 -13.35 -8.79
CA LEU A 178 -3.02 -13.58 -7.62
C LEU A 178 -3.31 -12.58 -6.50
N SER A 179 -3.45 -11.29 -6.80
CA SER A 179 -3.75 -10.28 -5.79
C SER A 179 -5.09 -10.55 -5.08
N ILE A 180 -6.12 -10.97 -5.82
CA ILE A 180 -7.44 -11.27 -5.27
C ILE A 180 -7.39 -12.57 -4.45
N VAL A 181 -6.86 -13.65 -5.03
CA VAL A 181 -6.79 -14.97 -4.37
C VAL A 181 -5.98 -14.89 -3.09
N ILE A 182 -4.77 -14.32 -3.12
CA ILE A 182 -3.92 -14.20 -1.94
C ILE A 182 -4.59 -13.30 -0.89
N SER A 183 -5.24 -12.20 -1.30
CA SER A 183 -5.95 -11.36 -0.34
C SER A 183 -7.13 -12.11 0.31
N ILE A 184 -7.86 -12.94 -0.42
CA ILE A 184 -8.95 -13.78 0.12
C ILE A 184 -8.38 -14.83 1.06
N ASP A 185 -7.39 -15.61 0.63
CA ASP A 185 -6.82 -16.71 1.40
C ASP A 185 -6.29 -16.23 2.74
N LEU A 186 -5.55 -15.11 2.75
CA LEU A 186 -4.99 -14.54 3.98
C LEU A 186 -6.07 -13.99 4.92
N ASN A 187 -7.18 -13.45 4.39
CA ASN A 187 -8.30 -13.00 5.22
C ASN A 187 -9.15 -14.17 5.76
N CYS A 188 -9.29 -15.25 4.98
CA CYS A 188 -10.02 -16.45 5.40
C CYS A 188 -9.26 -17.26 6.45
N LEU A 189 -7.93 -17.39 6.32
CA LEU A 189 -7.09 -18.14 7.27
C LEU A 189 -7.12 -17.56 8.69
N TYR A 190 -7.39 -16.26 8.82
CA TYR A 190 -7.46 -15.53 10.10
C TYR A 190 -8.91 -15.15 10.50
N GLY A 191 -9.91 -15.82 9.92
CA GLY A 191 -11.25 -15.84 10.49
C GLY A 191 -11.19 -16.30 11.96
N PRO A 192 -12.10 -15.84 12.85
CA PRO A 192 -12.03 -16.17 14.25
C PRO A 192 -12.08 -17.68 14.40
N THR A 193 -10.95 -18.29 14.73
CA THR A 193 -10.95 -19.63 15.29
C THR A 193 -11.88 -19.57 16.49
N LEU A 194 -12.82 -20.51 16.54
CA LEU A 194 -13.90 -20.65 17.52
C LEU A 194 -13.48 -20.47 18.99
N GLN A 195 -12.18 -20.48 19.30
CA GLN A 195 -11.61 -20.23 20.62
C GLN A 195 -11.88 -18.81 21.17
N GLN A 196 -12.09 -17.79 20.34
CA GLN A 196 -12.34 -16.44 20.86
C GLN A 196 -13.78 -16.22 21.36
N ARG A 197 -14.71 -17.12 21.02
CA ARG A 197 -16.11 -17.05 21.50
C ARG A 197 -16.30 -17.66 22.89
N GLN A 198 -15.33 -18.45 23.38
CA GLN A 198 -15.47 -19.16 24.65
C GLN A 198 -14.93 -18.37 25.85
N ILE A 199 -14.25 -17.24 25.62
CA ILE A 199 -13.69 -16.39 26.69
C ILE A 199 -14.66 -15.26 27.08
N THR A 200 -15.55 -14.83 26.17
CA THR A 200 -16.50 -13.74 26.47
C THR A 200 -17.67 -14.16 27.36
N ASP A 201 -17.92 -15.47 27.53
CA ASP A 201 -19.00 -15.97 28.42
C ASP A 201 -18.53 -16.28 29.86
N THR A 202 -17.24 -16.15 30.18
CA THR A 202 -16.70 -16.52 31.50
C THR A 202 -16.42 -15.34 32.45
N ASP A 203 -16.53 -14.09 31.99
CA ASP A 203 -16.16 -12.90 32.79
C ASP A 203 -17.34 -12.21 33.51
N LEU A 204 -18.47 -12.89 33.68
CA LEU A 204 -19.56 -12.46 34.55
C LEU A 204 -19.50 -13.17 35.93
N GLN A 205 -18.37 -13.05 36.63
CA GLN A 205 -18.33 -13.23 38.08
C GLN A 205 -17.62 -12.04 38.74
N PRO A 206 -18.29 -11.26 39.60
CA PRO A 206 -17.65 -10.18 40.34
C PRO A 206 -16.71 -10.78 41.39
N ILE A 207 -15.41 -10.57 41.21
CA ILE A 207 -14.39 -10.86 42.22
C ILE A 207 -14.60 -9.87 43.38
N ILE A 208 -15.17 -10.36 44.47
CA ILE A 208 -15.18 -9.69 45.77
C ILE A 208 -13.76 -9.80 46.33
N VAL A 209 -12.95 -8.73 46.20
CA VAL A 209 -11.65 -8.63 46.86
C VAL A 209 -11.89 -8.33 48.34
N SER A 210 -11.67 -9.33 49.20
CA SER A 210 -11.56 -9.15 50.65
C SER A 210 -10.23 -8.44 50.98
N GLN A 211 -10.33 -7.21 51.46
CA GLN A 211 -9.22 -6.48 52.07
C GLN A 211 -8.75 -7.19 53.34
N GLN A 212 -7.53 -7.72 53.34
CA GLN A 212 -6.86 -8.23 54.53
C GLN A 212 -5.91 -7.15 55.05
N THR A 213 -6.34 -6.47 56.12
CA THR A 213 -5.57 -5.46 56.86
C THR A 213 -4.46 -6.15 57.65
N VAL A 214 -3.20 -5.94 57.26
CA VAL A 214 -2.03 -6.31 58.07
C VAL A 214 -1.59 -5.08 58.84
N ALA A 215 -1.71 -5.12 60.17
CA ALA A 215 -1.22 -4.10 61.07
C ALA A 215 0.32 -4.16 61.14
N GLN A 216 0.99 -3.03 60.87
CA GLN A 216 2.43 -2.87 61.03
C GLN A 216 2.70 -2.15 62.35
N GLN A 217 3.46 -2.82 63.22
CA GLN A 217 3.78 -2.40 64.59
C GLN A 217 5.09 -1.58 64.55
N GLU A 218 5.01 -0.28 64.83
CA GLU A 218 6.19 0.60 64.97
C GLU A 218 6.97 0.26 66.24
N ASN A 219 8.28 0.05 66.11
CA ASN A 219 9.19 -0.14 67.24
C ASN A 219 10.21 1.02 67.23
N PHE A 220 10.06 1.95 68.18
CA PHE A 220 10.96 3.07 68.40
C PHE A 220 12.26 2.60 69.10
N HIS A 221 13.42 3.00 68.57
CA HIS A 221 14.68 2.93 69.31
C HIS A 221 15.39 4.29 69.26
N TYR A 222 15.53 4.91 70.43
CA TYR A 222 16.25 6.15 70.68
C TYR A 222 17.74 5.86 70.89
N ASN A 223 18.62 6.69 70.33
CA ASN A 223 20.02 6.79 70.73
C ASN A 223 20.45 8.27 70.71
N PRO A 224 20.92 8.87 71.82
CA PRO A 224 21.37 10.25 71.84
C PRO A 224 22.89 10.42 72.05
N LEU A 225 23.32 11.67 71.85
CA LEU A 225 24.62 12.32 72.10
C LEU A 225 25.65 12.32 70.95
N ASN A 226 25.87 13.51 70.37
CA ASN A 226 27.13 14.25 70.61
C ASN A 226 26.98 15.76 70.30
N SER A 227 27.80 16.57 70.97
CA SER A 227 27.65 18.01 71.24
C SER A 227 28.68 18.93 70.53
N ASN A 228 28.39 20.25 70.54
CA ASN A 228 29.27 21.46 70.39
C ASN A 228 29.29 22.23 69.03
N PRO A 229 29.65 23.54 68.97
CA PRO A 229 28.71 24.68 69.07
C PRO A 229 28.85 25.75 67.94
N TYR A 230 27.94 26.74 67.93
CA TYR A 230 27.76 28.02 67.17
C TYR A 230 29.01 28.75 66.55
N PRO A 231 28.89 29.70 65.57
CA PRO A 231 27.78 30.67 65.45
C PRO A 231 27.24 31.07 64.06
N GLN A 232 26.17 31.86 64.16
CA GLN A 232 25.40 32.62 63.18
C GLN A 232 26.18 33.20 61.99
N ASN A 233 25.62 33.07 60.79
CA ASN A 233 25.39 34.22 59.90
C ASN A 233 24.27 33.91 58.89
N ALA A 234 23.30 34.81 58.84
CA ALA A 234 22.11 34.74 58.02
C ALA A 234 22.39 35.28 56.61
N VAL A 235 22.00 34.55 55.57
CA VAL A 235 21.48 35.12 54.31
C VAL A 235 20.48 34.13 53.70
N SER A 236 19.25 34.58 53.50
CA SER A 236 18.18 33.84 52.83
C SER A 236 18.29 33.97 51.31
N TYR A 237 18.39 32.85 50.59
CA TYR A 237 18.07 32.80 49.16
C TYR A 237 17.08 31.65 48.90
N PRO A 238 15.95 31.91 48.22
CA PRO A 238 15.00 30.87 47.86
C PRO A 238 15.49 30.14 46.60
N TYR A 239 15.84 28.86 46.76
CA TYR A 239 15.97 27.91 45.65
C TYR A 239 14.72 27.03 45.62
N PRO A 240 14.04 26.88 44.47
CA PRO A 240 12.95 25.91 44.32
C PRO A 240 13.50 24.47 44.29
N ALA A 241 12.70 23.59 44.88
CA ALA A 241 13.05 22.24 45.31
C ALA A 241 13.43 21.28 44.18
N ASN A 242 14.57 20.59 44.35
CA ASN A 242 14.79 19.27 43.77
C ASN A 242 14.10 18.24 44.68
N GLN A 243 13.01 17.64 44.20
CA GLN A 243 12.52 16.36 44.73
C GLN A 243 13.28 15.23 44.06
N GLN A 244 14.27 14.69 44.77
CA GLN A 244 14.70 13.31 44.61
C GLN A 244 14.69 12.65 45.98
N VAL A 245 13.62 11.90 46.26
CA VAL A 245 13.67 10.78 47.19
C VAL A 245 13.25 9.53 46.42
N MET A 246 14.28 8.78 46.10
CA MET A 246 14.33 7.37 45.81
C MET A 246 13.58 6.58 46.90
N ASN A 247 12.59 5.74 46.53
CA ASN A 247 12.57 4.35 46.99
C ASN A 247 11.48 3.47 46.36
N GLN A 248 11.90 2.23 46.14
CA GLN A 248 11.13 0.99 46.00
C GLN A 248 10.46 0.70 44.65
N SER A 249 11.33 0.31 43.71
CA SER A 249 11.08 -0.83 42.83
C SER A 249 10.67 -2.05 43.66
N SER A 250 9.37 -2.29 43.80
CA SER A 250 8.85 -3.63 44.00
C SER A 250 9.14 -4.43 42.73
N THR A 251 10.29 -5.08 42.70
CA THR A 251 10.49 -6.28 41.90
C THR A 251 9.45 -7.29 42.35
N VAL A 252 8.28 -7.27 41.71
CA VAL A 252 7.37 -8.41 41.73
C VAL A 252 8.14 -9.53 41.04
N ASN A 253 8.63 -10.47 41.84
CA ASN A 253 9.18 -11.72 41.35
C ASN A 253 7.99 -12.53 40.80
N ILE A 254 7.59 -12.22 39.56
CA ILE A 254 6.60 -13.01 38.84
C ILE A 254 7.31 -14.32 38.51
N ASN A 255 6.91 -15.34 39.27
CA ASN A 255 7.29 -16.71 39.11
C ASN A 255 7.09 -17.12 37.65
N LEU A 256 8.19 -17.26 36.92
CA LEU A 256 8.26 -17.52 35.48
C LEU A 256 7.97 -19.00 35.20
N ASN A 257 6.77 -19.48 35.55
CA ASN A 257 6.36 -20.87 35.36
C ASN A 257 4.84 -21.05 35.18
N GLN A 258 4.19 -20.09 34.52
CA GLN A 258 2.88 -20.32 33.92
C GLN A 258 3.00 -20.12 32.41
N GLY A 259 2.75 -21.22 31.69
CA GLY A 259 2.77 -21.26 30.24
C GLY A 259 2.01 -20.09 29.66
N VAL A 260 2.74 -19.23 28.96
CA VAL A 260 2.19 -18.11 28.21
C VAL A 260 1.36 -18.71 27.07
N SER A 261 0.08 -18.97 27.35
CA SER A 261 -0.95 -18.95 26.32
C SER A 261 -0.98 -17.52 25.80
N THR A 262 -0.13 -17.26 24.79
CA THR A 262 -0.18 -16.06 23.99
C THR A 262 -1.57 -16.03 23.37
N ILE A 263 -2.48 -15.29 24.01
CA ILE A 263 -3.76 -14.94 23.42
C ILE A 263 -3.40 -14.18 22.15
N GLN A 264 -3.47 -14.87 21.00
CA GLN A 264 -3.37 -14.27 19.67
C GLN A 264 -4.64 -13.44 19.47
N VAL A 265 -4.72 -12.30 20.14
CA VAL A 265 -5.59 -11.22 19.70
C VAL A 265 -4.94 -10.74 18.41
N THR A 266 -5.41 -11.23 17.27
CA THR A 266 -5.13 -10.57 16.00
C THR A 266 -5.51 -9.11 16.20
N PRO A 267 -4.57 -8.14 16.16
CA PRO A 267 -4.91 -6.76 16.39
C PRO A 267 -6.00 -6.40 15.41
N MET A 268 -7.15 -5.94 15.91
CA MET A 268 -8.35 -5.61 15.14
C MET A 268 -8.06 -4.78 13.88
N ASN A 269 -6.95 -4.03 13.90
CA ASN A 269 -6.38 -3.28 12.79
C ASN A 269 -5.98 -4.13 11.57
N GLN A 270 -5.40 -5.33 11.74
CA GLN A 270 -4.96 -6.19 10.62
C GLN A 270 -6.12 -6.70 9.76
N ARG A 271 -7.25 -7.05 10.38
CA ARG A 271 -8.44 -7.51 9.64
C ARG A 271 -9.03 -6.39 8.78
N ILE A 272 -9.07 -5.18 9.32
CA ILE A 272 -9.52 -3.99 8.59
C ILE A 272 -8.56 -3.69 7.44
N GLU A 273 -7.24 -3.76 7.66
CA GLU A 273 -6.24 -3.62 6.60
C GLU A 273 -6.38 -4.70 5.51
N GLY A 274 -6.59 -5.95 5.90
CA GLY A 274 -6.80 -7.07 4.97
C GLY A 274 -8.05 -6.90 4.11
N GLN A 275 -9.18 -6.48 4.69
CA GLN A 275 -10.40 -6.18 3.94
C GLN A 275 -10.22 -5.01 2.96
N ARG A 276 -9.45 -3.98 3.36
CA ARG A 276 -9.11 -2.85 2.48
C ARG A 276 -8.30 -3.33 1.27
N LEU A 277 -7.32 -4.22 1.47
CA LEU A 277 -6.53 -4.76 0.37
C LEU A 277 -7.33 -5.65 -0.59
N ILE A 278 -8.31 -6.42 -0.09
CA ILE A 278 -9.27 -7.12 -0.95
C ILE A 278 -10.03 -6.11 -1.81
N LEU A 279 -10.60 -5.06 -1.20
CA LEU A 279 -11.37 -4.06 -1.91
C LEU A 279 -10.54 -3.37 -3.00
N ILE A 280 -9.30 -2.99 -2.68
CA ILE A 280 -8.37 -2.37 -3.64
C ILE A 280 -8.06 -3.34 -4.78
N SER A 281 -7.80 -4.62 -4.49
CA SER A 281 -7.53 -5.65 -5.52
C SER A 281 -8.73 -5.87 -6.44
N ILE A 282 -9.95 -5.88 -5.91
CA ILE A 282 -11.18 -5.99 -6.70
C ILE A 282 -11.37 -4.77 -7.60
N ILE A 283 -11.26 -3.56 -7.04
CA ILE A 283 -11.37 -2.31 -7.81
C ILE A 283 -10.31 -2.26 -8.91
N PHE A 284 -9.08 -2.64 -8.59
CA PHE A 284 -7.98 -2.75 -9.55
C PHE A 284 -8.34 -3.68 -10.71
N GLY A 285 -8.84 -4.89 -10.41
CA GLY A 285 -9.31 -5.84 -11.42
C GLY A 285 -10.45 -5.28 -12.28
N LEU A 286 -11.46 -4.67 -11.66
CA LEU A 286 -12.60 -4.06 -12.36
C LEU A 286 -12.20 -2.93 -13.30
N MET A 287 -11.13 -2.19 -13.01
CA MET A 287 -10.67 -1.10 -13.87
C MET A 287 -9.77 -1.55 -15.02
N VAL A 288 -9.00 -2.64 -14.86
CA VAL A 288 -7.98 -3.05 -15.84
C VAL A 288 -8.43 -4.24 -16.71
N VAL A 289 -9.13 -5.22 -16.13
CA VAL A 289 -9.52 -6.45 -16.85
C VAL A 289 -10.44 -6.21 -18.05
N PRO A 290 -11.41 -5.27 -18.02
CA PRO A 290 -12.30 -5.05 -19.16
C PRO A 290 -11.58 -4.62 -20.44
N ILE A 291 -10.61 -3.69 -20.36
CA ILE A 291 -9.87 -3.24 -21.54
C ILE A 291 -8.97 -4.35 -22.11
N ALA A 292 -8.35 -5.15 -21.24
CA ALA A 292 -7.57 -6.32 -21.66
C ALA A 292 -8.46 -7.35 -22.40
N SER A 293 -9.63 -7.65 -21.84
CA SER A 293 -10.60 -8.59 -22.42
C SER A 293 -11.10 -8.13 -23.79
N ILE A 294 -11.44 -6.84 -23.92
CA ILE A 294 -11.90 -6.25 -25.18
C ILE A 294 -10.78 -6.27 -26.22
N THR A 295 -9.55 -5.94 -25.82
CA THR A 295 -8.40 -5.93 -26.74
C THR A 295 -8.10 -7.35 -27.26
N LEU A 296 -8.11 -8.36 -26.39
CA LEU A 296 -7.93 -9.76 -26.77
C LEU A 296 -9.01 -10.29 -27.70
N ARG A 297 -10.26 -9.91 -27.46
CA ARG A 297 -11.41 -10.39 -28.22
C ARG A 297 -11.83 -9.46 -29.35
N ALA A 298 -11.07 -8.39 -29.62
CA ALA A 298 -11.46 -7.34 -30.57
C ALA A 298 -11.77 -7.88 -31.98
N ALA A 299 -11.11 -8.95 -32.40
CA ALA A 299 -11.33 -9.62 -33.69
C ALA A 299 -12.59 -10.49 -33.74
N TYR A 300 -13.06 -10.99 -32.59
CA TYR A 300 -14.21 -11.90 -32.48
C TYR A 300 -15.50 -11.19 -32.06
N ILE A 301 -15.42 -9.95 -31.59
CA ILE A 301 -16.60 -9.15 -31.24
C ILE A 301 -17.23 -8.60 -32.52
N VAL A 302 -18.46 -9.00 -32.79
CA VAL A 302 -19.29 -8.41 -33.85
C VAL A 302 -19.82 -7.07 -33.35
N TRP A 303 -19.21 -5.99 -33.82
CA TRP A 303 -19.65 -4.63 -33.50
C TRP A 303 -20.77 -4.20 -34.44
N VAL A 304 -21.82 -3.60 -33.88
CA VAL A 304 -22.94 -3.04 -34.66
C VAL A 304 -22.45 -2.00 -35.67
N ASP A 305 -21.48 -1.18 -35.26
CA ASP A 305 -20.81 -0.21 -36.11
C ASP A 305 -19.43 0.18 -35.55
N SER A 306 -18.61 0.82 -36.39
CA SER A 306 -17.25 1.25 -36.03
C SER A 306 -17.20 2.29 -34.91
N MET A 307 -18.22 3.13 -34.77
CA MET A 307 -18.26 4.15 -33.72
C MET A 307 -18.53 3.51 -32.37
N THR A 308 -19.46 2.57 -32.29
CA THR A 308 -19.74 1.80 -31.07
C THR A 308 -18.46 1.11 -30.57
N LYS A 309 -17.70 0.48 -31.47
CA LYS A 309 -16.38 -0.08 -31.15
C LYS A 309 -15.46 0.97 -30.53
N THR A 310 -15.31 2.12 -31.19
CA THR A 310 -14.43 3.20 -30.71
C THR A 310 -14.87 3.69 -29.33
N VAL A 311 -16.14 4.04 -29.13
CA VAL A 311 -16.65 4.58 -27.87
C VAL A 311 -16.45 3.59 -26.73
N VAL A 312 -16.77 2.30 -26.94
CA VAL A 312 -16.59 1.28 -25.90
C VAL A 312 -15.12 1.07 -25.56
N THR A 313 -14.23 0.96 -26.56
CA THR A 313 -12.79 0.84 -26.30
C THR A 313 -12.25 2.06 -25.56
N ARG A 314 -12.67 3.27 -25.93
CA ARG A 314 -12.26 4.52 -25.25
C ARG A 314 -12.77 4.60 -23.81
N PHE A 315 -14.02 4.22 -23.57
CA PHE A 315 -14.57 4.19 -22.22
C PHE A 315 -13.74 3.29 -21.29
N PHE A 316 -13.45 2.07 -21.71
CA PHE A 316 -12.66 1.14 -20.91
C PHE A 316 -11.19 1.52 -20.80
N PHE A 317 -10.64 2.19 -21.82
CA PHE A 317 -9.32 2.81 -21.74
C PHE A 317 -9.27 3.88 -20.64
N TRP A 318 -10.22 4.81 -20.62
CA TRP A 318 -10.27 5.86 -19.59
C TRP A 318 -10.58 5.29 -18.21
N LEU A 319 -11.36 4.20 -18.11
CA LEU A 319 -11.57 3.47 -16.86
C LEU A 319 -10.25 2.89 -16.32
N MET A 320 -9.43 2.29 -17.20
CA MET A 320 -8.10 1.78 -16.85
C MET A 320 -7.16 2.91 -16.39
N VAL A 321 -7.20 4.07 -17.05
CA VAL A 321 -6.43 5.27 -16.67
C VAL A 321 -6.89 5.83 -15.31
N ALA A 322 -8.20 5.85 -15.06
CA ALA A 322 -8.79 6.39 -13.82
C ALA A 322 -8.32 5.67 -12.55
N ARG A 323 -7.88 4.42 -12.68
CA ARG A 323 -7.20 3.65 -11.63
C ARG A 323 -6.07 4.43 -10.95
N SER A 324 -5.24 5.13 -11.73
CA SER A 324 -4.10 5.92 -11.24
C SER A 324 -4.52 7.17 -10.46
N CYS A 325 -5.81 7.51 -10.46
CA CYS A 325 -6.40 8.53 -9.57
C CYS A 325 -7.14 7.89 -8.39
N LEU A 326 -7.90 6.82 -8.64
CA LEU A 326 -8.77 6.22 -7.63
C LEU A 326 -7.97 5.50 -6.54
N THR A 327 -6.94 4.72 -6.90
CA THR A 327 -6.11 4.00 -5.93
C THR A 327 -5.45 4.94 -4.91
N PRO A 328 -4.76 6.03 -5.31
CA PRO A 328 -4.18 6.95 -4.33
C PRO A 328 -5.23 7.69 -3.49
N LEU A 329 -6.40 8.04 -4.04
CA LEU A 329 -7.50 8.61 -3.25
C LEU A 329 -8.00 7.65 -2.16
N ILE A 330 -8.17 6.38 -2.51
CA ILE A 330 -8.50 5.30 -1.58
C ILE A 330 -7.43 5.21 -0.48
N MET A 331 -6.14 5.23 -0.85
CA MET A 331 -5.03 5.16 0.11
C MET A 331 -4.95 6.38 1.03
N ILE A 332 -5.23 7.59 0.53
CA ILE A 332 -5.29 8.82 1.34
C ILE A 332 -6.47 8.74 2.32
N GLY A 333 -7.66 8.42 1.82
CA GLY A 333 -8.88 8.37 2.62
C GLY A 333 -8.77 7.38 3.79
N TYR A 334 -8.05 6.28 3.59
CA TYR A 334 -7.83 5.27 4.63
C TYR A 334 -6.56 5.46 5.46
N SER A 335 -5.72 6.45 5.14
CA SER A 335 -4.48 6.75 5.87
C SER A 335 -4.70 7.73 7.04
N ASN A 336 -5.84 8.41 7.09
CA ASN A 336 -6.18 9.43 8.10
C ASN A 336 -7.15 8.92 9.19
N LEU A 337 -7.42 7.61 9.21
CA LEU A 337 -8.18 6.88 10.23
C LEU A 337 -7.27 5.77 10.76
#